data_AF-A0A177NDU9-F1
#
_entry.id   AF-A0A177NDU9-F1
#
_cell.length_a   1.000
_cell.length_b   1.000
_cell.length_c   1.000
_cell.angle_alpha   90.00
_cell.angle_beta   90.00
_cell.angle_gamma   90.00
#
_symmetry.space_group_name_H-M   'P 1'
#
loop_
_entity.id
_entity.type
_entity.pdbx_description
1 polymer ?
#
loop_
_entity_poly.entity_id
_entity_poly.type
_entity_poly.pdbx_seq_one_letter_code
_entity_poly.pdbx_strand_id
1 'polypeptide(L)'
;MSSEHERGDKKGQFCSIPAKPKCGDCPHPKDYIEVCKPTGWFDHTFKRFVNAKDPFTFEKKFEAHHLVCVAPVTQILLSNDGINSVIEQTKWCINNKDNMIAMPLWGHTVKWYCEVEESISVDEVADVINDAMKAPKFKNIPQHDYDHNCKEGYTWEVEVEVEKLADKVKEQGHKLKGKALEGKLNKLSSDFRSRLLDDRGTRKGGTHAAWKLAQKEPPDPDWCQPFSMASDSKVSSKGFPVRVFNGQVAKWVNRIAKAISSGV
;
A
#
# COMPACT_ATOMS: atom_id res chain seq x y z
N MET A 1 -23.34 -22.70 -1.18
CA MET A 1 -23.39 -21.31 -1.68
C MET A 1 -22.39 -20.51 -0.88
N SER A 2 -21.24 -20.19 -1.48
CA SER A 2 -20.16 -19.44 -0.85
C SER A 2 -20.51 -17.96 -0.96
N SER A 3 -20.79 -17.29 0.17
CA SER A 3 -20.98 -15.84 0.22
C SER A 3 -19.67 -15.18 -0.22
N GLU A 4 -19.62 -14.72 -1.46
CA GLU A 4 -18.59 -13.78 -1.88
C GLU A 4 -18.71 -12.56 -0.98
N HIS A 5 -17.67 -12.27 -0.20
CA HIS A 5 -17.59 -11.03 0.53
C HIS A 5 -17.54 -9.90 -0.49
N GLU A 6 -18.66 -9.25 -0.78
CA GLU A 6 -18.67 -7.99 -1.50
C GLU A 6 -17.80 -7.00 -0.70
N ARG A 7 -16.57 -6.79 -1.17
CA ARG A 7 -15.69 -5.79 -0.58
C ARG A 7 -16.31 -4.44 -0.91
N GLY A 8 -16.89 -3.77 0.08
CA GLY A 8 -17.47 -2.44 -0.07
C GLY A 8 -18.96 -2.43 -0.41
N ASP A 9 -19.63 -1.34 -0.07
CA ASP A 9 -21.07 -1.15 -0.20
C ASP A 9 -21.37 0.32 -0.58
N LYS A 10 -22.60 0.60 -1.02
CA LYS A 10 -23.08 1.93 -1.39
C LYS A 10 -24.35 2.25 -0.60
N LYS A 11 -24.32 3.32 0.20
CA LYS A 11 -25.48 3.85 0.92
C LYS A 11 -25.76 5.28 0.49
N GLY A 12 -26.90 5.50 -0.16
CA GLY A 12 -27.23 6.78 -0.77
C GLY A 12 -26.16 7.22 -1.77
N GLN A 13 -25.49 8.34 -1.50
CA GLN A 13 -24.40 8.88 -2.33
C GLN A 13 -22.99 8.47 -1.86
N PHE A 14 -22.90 7.78 -0.72
CA PHE A 14 -21.64 7.28 -0.18
C PHE A 14 -21.24 5.97 -0.85
N CYS A 15 -19.97 5.87 -1.27
CA CYS A 15 -19.49 4.81 -2.15
C CYS A 15 -18.19 4.21 -1.57
N SER A 16 -18.25 3.01 -0.96
CA SER A 16 -17.06 2.26 -0.48
C SER A 16 -16.68 1.07 -1.38
N ILE A 17 -17.38 0.85 -2.48
CA ILE A 17 -17.10 -0.22 -3.44
C ILE A 17 -15.77 0.04 -4.18
N PRO A 18 -14.74 -0.81 -4.04
CA PRO A 18 -13.51 -0.75 -4.82
C PRO A 18 -13.72 -1.47 -6.17
N ALA A 19 -14.43 -0.84 -7.11
CA ALA A 19 -14.86 -1.49 -8.34
C ALA A 19 -13.89 -1.35 -9.52
N LYS A 20 -13.76 -2.44 -10.30
CA LYS A 20 -13.42 -2.43 -11.74
C LYS A 20 -14.55 -3.10 -12.54
N PRO A 21 -15.00 -2.56 -13.69
CA PRO A 21 -14.78 -1.21 -14.20
C PRO A 21 -15.83 -0.23 -13.64
N LYS A 22 -15.44 1.05 -13.54
CA LYS A 22 -16.28 2.24 -13.27
C LYS A 22 -17.39 2.08 -12.22
N CYS A 23 -17.28 2.80 -11.11
CA CYS A 23 -18.45 3.06 -10.28
C CYS A 23 -19.45 3.94 -11.06
N GLY A 24 -20.41 3.32 -11.76
CA GLY A 24 -21.28 3.97 -12.74
C GLY A 24 -21.97 5.25 -12.25
N ASP A 25 -22.51 5.21 -11.04
CA ASP A 25 -23.23 6.34 -10.41
C ASP A 25 -22.37 7.14 -9.41
N CYS A 26 -21.10 6.79 -9.20
CA CYS A 26 -20.26 7.55 -8.28
C CYS A 26 -19.75 8.81 -9.01
N PRO A 27 -19.49 9.92 -8.29
CA PRO A 27 -19.07 11.19 -8.90
C PRO A 27 -17.76 11.11 -9.70
N HIS A 28 -17.06 9.97 -9.67
CA HIS A 28 -15.83 9.71 -10.40
C HIS A 28 -16.02 8.56 -11.41
N PRO A 29 -16.01 8.83 -12.72
CA PRO A 29 -16.33 7.84 -13.77
C PRO A 29 -15.14 6.94 -14.15
N LYS A 30 -14.03 7.00 -13.43
CA LYS A 30 -12.77 6.31 -13.77
C LYS A 30 -12.54 5.09 -12.87
N ASP A 31 -11.88 4.08 -13.43
CA ASP A 31 -11.38 2.91 -12.68
C ASP A 31 -10.37 3.40 -11.62
N TYR A 32 -10.43 2.89 -10.39
CA TYR A 32 -9.56 3.34 -9.30
C TYR A 32 -8.07 3.13 -9.62
N ILE A 33 -7.72 2.14 -10.45
CA ILE A 33 -6.35 1.94 -10.94
C ILE A 33 -5.95 3.02 -11.93
N GLU A 34 -6.85 3.47 -12.79
CA GLU A 34 -6.58 4.59 -13.71
C GLU A 34 -6.41 5.91 -12.95
N VAL A 35 -7.26 6.17 -11.95
CA VAL A 35 -7.16 7.32 -11.05
C VAL A 35 -5.80 7.35 -10.34
N CYS A 36 -5.32 6.16 -9.98
CA CYS A 36 -4.12 5.95 -9.20
C CYS A 36 -2.85 5.85 -10.05
N LYS A 37 -2.95 5.86 -11.39
CA LYS A 37 -1.82 5.64 -12.30
C LYS A 37 -0.61 6.55 -11.95
N PRO A 38 0.55 5.99 -11.58
CA PRO A 38 1.71 6.80 -11.22
C PRO A 38 2.32 7.49 -12.44
N THR A 39 2.83 8.71 -12.24
CA THR A 39 3.56 9.43 -13.28
C THR A 39 5.01 9.00 -13.30
N GLY A 40 5.50 8.60 -14.47
CA GLY A 40 6.93 8.37 -14.73
C GLY A 40 7.47 6.98 -14.39
N TRP A 41 6.75 6.15 -13.61
CA TRP A 41 7.18 4.78 -13.26
C TRP A 41 6.10 3.70 -13.46
N PHE A 42 5.01 4.00 -14.17
CA PHE A 42 3.93 3.04 -14.45
C PHE A 42 4.41 1.76 -15.17
N ASP A 43 5.42 1.89 -16.03
CA ASP A 43 5.98 0.78 -16.80
C ASP A 43 7.09 0.03 -16.04
N HIS A 44 7.46 0.47 -14.84
CA HIS A 44 8.37 -0.28 -13.97
C HIS A 44 7.60 -1.39 -13.28
N THR A 45 7.60 -2.59 -13.85
CA THR A 45 6.91 -3.78 -13.35
C THR A 45 7.88 -4.83 -12.81
N PHE A 46 7.40 -5.88 -12.16
CA PHE A 46 8.20 -7.09 -11.92
C PHE A 46 7.38 -8.37 -12.13
N LYS A 47 8.03 -9.46 -12.56
CA LYS A 47 7.39 -10.78 -12.67
C LYS A 47 7.03 -11.29 -11.27
N ARG A 48 5.75 -11.62 -11.07
CA ARG A 48 5.24 -12.20 -9.83
C ARG A 48 4.70 -13.59 -10.10
N PHE A 49 5.29 -14.58 -9.43
CA PHE A 49 4.75 -15.94 -9.37
C PHE A 49 3.63 -16.05 -8.33
N VAL A 50 2.53 -16.68 -8.72
CA VAL A 50 1.39 -17.03 -7.86
C VAL A 50 1.36 -18.54 -7.71
N ASN A 51 1.53 -19.00 -6.46
CA ASN A 51 1.40 -20.40 -6.11
C ASN A 51 -0.08 -20.71 -5.82
N ALA A 52 -0.85 -21.00 -6.87
CA ALA A 52 -2.24 -21.44 -6.80
C ALA A 52 -2.36 -22.90 -7.29
N LYS A 53 -3.58 -23.44 -7.31
CA LYS A 53 -3.86 -24.79 -7.86
C LYS A 53 -3.31 -24.93 -9.28
N ASP A 54 -3.46 -23.88 -10.09
CA ASP A 54 -2.84 -23.71 -11.40
C ASP A 54 -1.84 -22.54 -11.28
N PRO A 55 -0.53 -22.79 -11.11
CA PRO A 55 0.44 -21.73 -10.93
C PRO A 55 0.60 -20.88 -12.19
N PHE A 56 0.81 -19.58 -12.01
CA PHE A 56 1.04 -18.66 -13.12
C PHE A 56 1.96 -17.50 -12.71
N THR A 57 2.55 -16.87 -13.71
CA THR A 57 3.35 -15.65 -13.56
C THR A 57 2.69 -14.50 -14.31
N PHE A 58 2.79 -13.29 -13.78
CA PHE A 58 2.32 -12.09 -14.47
C PHE A 58 3.19 -10.87 -14.11
N GLU A 59 3.13 -9.85 -14.95
CA GLU A 59 3.78 -8.56 -14.69
C GLU A 59 2.98 -7.74 -13.66
N LYS A 60 3.52 -7.63 -12.44
CA LYS A 60 2.94 -6.80 -11.38
C LYS A 60 3.42 -5.35 -11.55
N LYS A 61 2.49 -4.40 -11.70
CA LYS A 61 2.78 -2.98 -11.98
C LYS A 61 2.93 -2.09 -10.75
N PHE A 62 1.89 -1.99 -9.94
CA PHE A 62 1.87 -1.25 -8.68
C PHE A 62 0.65 -1.74 -7.90
N GLU A 63 0.50 -1.29 -6.66
CA GLU A 63 -0.76 -1.41 -5.94
C GLU A 63 -1.46 -0.06 -5.91
N ALA A 64 -2.71 -0.02 -6.37
CA ALA A 64 -3.57 1.12 -6.14
C ALA A 64 -4.11 1.04 -4.70
N HIS A 65 -3.62 1.92 -3.84
CA HIS A 65 -3.89 1.88 -2.42
C HIS A 65 -4.88 2.97 -2.00
N HIS A 66 -5.86 2.58 -1.18
CA HIS A 66 -6.82 3.49 -0.54
C HIS A 66 -6.24 3.96 0.80
N LEU A 67 -6.00 5.26 0.94
CA LEU A 67 -5.41 5.87 2.14
C LEU A 67 -6.31 5.65 3.36
N VAL A 68 -7.60 5.93 3.22
CA VAL A 68 -8.64 5.46 4.12
C VAL A 68 -9.16 4.14 3.55
N CYS A 69 -8.68 3.04 4.12
CA CYS A 69 -8.88 1.68 3.64
C CYS A 69 -10.36 1.28 3.50
N VAL A 70 -10.65 0.42 2.51
CA VAL A 70 -11.99 -0.10 2.21
C VAL A 70 -12.60 -0.86 3.38
N ALA A 71 -11.83 -1.76 3.99
CA ALA A 71 -12.33 -2.60 5.08
C ALA A 71 -12.78 -1.77 6.29
N PRO A 72 -11.97 -0.85 6.85
CA PRO A 72 -12.38 0.03 7.94
C PRO A 72 -13.62 0.87 7.62
N VAL A 73 -13.65 1.50 6.44
CA VAL A 73 -14.81 2.30 6.02
C VAL A 73 -16.09 1.46 5.97
N THR A 74 -16.01 0.28 5.37
CA THR A 74 -17.18 -0.58 5.18
C THR A 74 -17.66 -1.13 6.53
N GLN A 75 -16.74 -1.64 7.35
CA GLN A 75 -17.09 -2.28 8.62
C GLN A 75 -17.51 -1.30 9.71
N ILE A 76 -16.89 -0.12 9.78
CA ILE A 76 -17.09 0.83 10.89
C ILE A 76 -18.10 1.92 10.54
N LEU A 77 -18.11 2.40 9.29
CA LEU A 77 -19.03 3.47 8.88
C LEU A 77 -20.30 2.91 8.25
N LEU A 78 -20.19 2.02 7.25
CA LEU A 78 -21.37 1.52 6.55
C LEU A 78 -22.20 0.55 7.39
N SER A 79 -21.58 -0.30 8.21
CA SER A 79 -22.33 -1.22 9.08
C SER A 79 -22.91 -0.55 10.35
N ASN A 80 -22.83 0.78 10.47
CA ASN A 80 -23.16 1.50 11.70
C ASN A 80 -24.48 2.27 11.57
N ASP A 81 -25.57 1.63 12.00
CA ASP A 81 -26.92 2.17 11.84
C ASP A 81 -27.16 3.50 12.55
N GLY A 82 -26.41 3.78 13.62
CA GLY A 82 -26.49 5.03 14.36
C GLY A 82 -26.06 6.27 13.57
N ILE A 83 -25.41 6.11 12.42
CA ILE A 83 -24.92 7.21 11.58
C ILE A 83 -25.39 7.14 10.12
N ASN A 84 -26.27 6.19 9.78
CA ASN A 84 -26.75 5.95 8.40
C ASN A 84 -27.30 7.23 7.75
N SER A 85 -28.11 8.01 8.47
CA SER A 85 -28.72 9.24 7.94
C SER A 85 -27.69 10.27 7.49
N VAL A 86 -26.53 10.33 8.15
CA VAL A 86 -25.43 11.23 7.78
C VAL A 86 -24.63 10.66 6.61
N ILE A 87 -24.43 9.34 6.60
CA ILE A 87 -23.76 8.59 5.53
C ILE A 87 -24.52 8.76 4.20
N GLU A 88 -25.83 8.62 4.19
CA GLU A 88 -26.63 8.72 2.95
C GLU A 88 -26.55 10.11 2.28
N GLN A 89 -26.24 11.15 3.06
CA GLN A 89 -26.13 12.53 2.61
C GLN A 89 -24.74 12.92 2.09
N THR A 90 -23.72 12.08 2.29
CA THR A 90 -22.34 12.39 1.86
C THR A 90 -22.07 11.83 0.47
N LYS A 91 -21.39 12.62 -0.37
CA LYS A 91 -20.97 12.26 -1.73
C LYS A 91 -19.58 11.63 -1.76
N TRP A 92 -19.03 11.31 -0.58
CA TRP A 92 -17.69 10.77 -0.48
C TRP A 92 -17.60 9.42 -1.19
N CYS A 93 -16.53 9.25 -1.97
CA CYS A 93 -16.25 8.04 -2.72
C CYS A 93 -14.84 7.57 -2.39
N ILE A 94 -14.72 6.31 -2.02
CA ILE A 94 -13.44 5.72 -1.63
C ILE A 94 -12.41 5.76 -2.75
N ASN A 95 -12.86 5.71 -4.01
CA ASN A 95 -12.02 5.75 -5.20
C ASN A 95 -11.65 7.18 -5.65
N ASN A 96 -12.00 8.21 -4.86
CA ASN A 96 -11.58 9.58 -5.13
C ASN A 96 -10.05 9.66 -5.16
N LYS A 97 -9.48 10.36 -6.15
CA LYS A 97 -8.04 10.57 -6.32
C LYS A 97 -7.32 11.01 -5.05
N ASP A 98 -7.97 11.84 -4.23
CA ASP A 98 -7.38 12.33 -2.98
C ASP A 98 -7.21 11.23 -1.93
N ASN A 99 -8.01 10.16 -2.00
CA ASN A 99 -7.91 8.96 -1.19
C ASN A 99 -7.07 7.85 -1.84
N MET A 100 -6.54 8.06 -3.05
CA MET A 100 -5.78 7.06 -3.80
C MET A 100 -4.30 7.40 -3.86
N ILE A 101 -3.45 6.39 -3.75
CA ILE A 101 -2.02 6.51 -4.05
C ILE A 101 -1.46 5.24 -4.67
N ALA A 102 -0.59 5.40 -5.68
CA ALA A 102 0.12 4.28 -6.26
C ALA A 102 1.29 3.93 -5.37
N MET A 103 1.27 2.72 -4.83
CA MET A 103 2.33 2.23 -3.98
C MET A 103 3.16 1.18 -4.72
N PRO A 104 4.50 1.29 -4.68
CA PRO A 104 5.34 0.19 -5.10
C PRO A 104 5.13 -1.00 -4.16
N LEU A 105 5.55 -2.16 -4.64
CA LEU A 105 5.71 -3.37 -3.83
C LEU A 105 7.20 -3.67 -3.73
N TRP A 106 7.61 -4.44 -2.72
CA TRP A 106 9.00 -4.79 -2.48
C TRP A 106 9.73 -5.30 -3.74
N GLY A 107 9.04 -6.06 -4.60
CA GLY A 107 9.59 -6.53 -5.87
C GLY A 107 10.05 -5.43 -6.83
N HIS A 108 9.44 -4.24 -6.80
CA HIS A 108 9.89 -3.08 -7.58
C HIS A 108 11.21 -2.52 -7.07
N THR A 109 11.37 -2.48 -5.74
CA THR A 109 12.59 -2.02 -5.10
C THR A 109 13.73 -2.99 -5.42
N VAL A 110 13.50 -4.29 -5.25
CA VAL A 110 14.49 -5.32 -5.59
C VAL A 110 14.86 -5.25 -7.07
N LYS A 111 13.90 -5.24 -8.01
CA LYS A 111 14.22 -5.12 -9.44
C LYS A 111 14.96 -3.82 -9.80
N TRP A 112 14.75 -2.74 -9.05
CA TRP A 112 15.43 -1.47 -9.31
C TRP A 112 16.88 -1.47 -8.83
N TYR A 113 17.15 -2.06 -7.67
CA TYR A 113 18.49 -2.03 -7.06
C TYR A 113 19.30 -3.32 -7.25
N CYS A 114 18.67 -4.38 -7.72
CA CYS A 114 19.28 -5.67 -7.97
C CYS A 114 19.10 -6.06 -9.45
N GLU A 115 20.20 -6.41 -10.10
CA GLU A 115 20.22 -7.00 -11.45
C GLU A 115 19.80 -8.47 -11.35
N VAL A 116 18.49 -8.71 -11.29
CA VAL A 116 17.94 -10.07 -11.13
C VAL A 116 17.73 -10.74 -12.50
N GLU A 117 18.59 -11.70 -12.83
CA GLU A 117 18.50 -12.63 -13.97
C GLU A 117 17.91 -14.00 -13.58
N GLU A 118 17.61 -14.85 -14.58
CA GLU A 118 16.95 -16.16 -14.39
C GLU A 118 17.78 -17.18 -13.59
N SER A 119 19.11 -17.08 -13.63
CA SER A 119 20.04 -18.09 -13.13
C SER A 119 20.73 -17.77 -11.80
N ILE A 120 20.36 -16.67 -11.13
CA ILE A 120 21.03 -16.26 -9.88
C ILE A 120 20.78 -17.30 -8.78
N SER A 121 21.88 -17.80 -8.19
CA SER A 121 21.80 -18.62 -6.99
C SER A 121 21.66 -17.74 -5.74
N VAL A 122 21.11 -18.30 -4.65
CA VAL A 122 20.91 -17.56 -3.40
C VAL A 122 22.22 -17.00 -2.84
N ASP A 123 23.34 -17.69 -3.09
CA ASP A 123 24.66 -17.35 -2.57
C ASP A 123 25.34 -16.21 -3.36
N GLU A 124 24.77 -15.81 -4.51
CA GLU A 124 25.28 -14.74 -5.39
C GLU A 124 24.48 -13.43 -5.24
N VAL A 125 23.55 -13.36 -4.28
CA VAL A 125 22.66 -12.19 -4.11
C VAL A 125 23.41 -10.90 -3.76
N ALA A 126 24.62 -10.99 -3.21
CA ALA A 126 25.45 -9.80 -2.98
C ALA A 126 25.97 -9.19 -4.29
N ASP A 127 26.29 -10.04 -5.27
CA ASP A 127 26.91 -9.63 -6.54
C ASP A 127 25.91 -8.99 -7.52
N VAL A 128 24.61 -9.14 -7.26
CA VAL A 128 23.54 -8.57 -8.10
C VAL A 128 23.15 -7.15 -7.66
N ILE A 129 23.66 -6.65 -6.54
CA ILE A 129 23.33 -5.31 -6.05
C ILE A 129 24.07 -4.27 -6.89
N ASN A 130 23.32 -3.35 -7.52
CA ASN A 130 23.89 -2.27 -8.30
C ASN A 130 24.04 -0.99 -7.45
N ASP A 131 25.25 -0.76 -6.96
CA ASP A 131 25.60 0.38 -6.10
C ASP A 131 25.58 1.75 -6.81
N ALA A 132 25.61 1.75 -8.15
CA ALA A 132 25.57 2.97 -8.96
C ALA A 132 24.15 3.47 -9.26
N MET A 133 23.11 2.76 -8.79
CA MET A 133 21.73 3.10 -9.12
C MET A 133 21.32 4.46 -8.57
N LYS A 134 20.67 5.25 -9.44
CA LYS A 134 20.02 6.50 -9.05
C LYS A 134 18.75 6.22 -8.27
N ALA A 135 18.31 7.19 -7.47
CA ALA A 135 17.04 7.09 -6.76
C ALA A 135 15.89 6.85 -7.77
N PRO A 136 15.00 5.86 -7.52
CA PRO A 136 13.86 5.59 -8.38
C PRO A 136 12.87 6.74 -8.37
N LYS A 137 12.01 6.80 -9.38
CA LYS A 137 10.90 7.75 -9.41
C LYS A 137 9.82 7.48 -8.36
N PHE A 138 9.80 6.27 -7.78
CA PHE A 138 8.98 5.90 -6.63
C PHE A 138 9.75 6.04 -5.29
N LYS A 139 10.86 6.79 -5.26
CA LYS A 139 11.59 7.06 -3.99
C LYS A 139 10.65 7.70 -2.96
N ASN A 140 10.90 7.38 -1.69
CA ASN A 140 10.15 7.85 -0.53
C ASN A 140 8.66 7.48 -0.54
N ILE A 141 8.28 6.46 -1.30
CA ILE A 141 6.97 5.81 -1.17
C ILE A 141 7.19 4.48 -0.44
N PRO A 142 6.57 4.26 0.73
CA PRO A 142 6.56 2.95 1.38
C PRO A 142 6.01 1.85 0.46
N GLN A 143 6.32 0.60 0.78
CA GLN A 143 5.97 -0.56 -0.04
C GLN A 143 4.66 -1.16 0.48
N HIS A 144 3.69 -1.36 -0.41
CA HIS A 144 2.34 -1.81 -0.03
C HIS A 144 2.33 -3.18 0.68
N ASP A 145 3.29 -4.04 0.38
CA ASP A 145 3.43 -5.37 0.98
C ASP A 145 4.32 -5.37 2.23
N TYR A 146 4.65 -4.20 2.77
CA TYR A 146 5.48 -4.04 3.96
C TYR A 146 4.68 -3.40 5.11
N ASP A 147 4.39 -4.21 6.14
CA ASP A 147 3.68 -3.81 7.37
C ASP A 147 2.30 -3.14 7.16
N HIS A 148 1.66 -3.44 6.04
CA HIS A 148 0.31 -2.93 5.74
C HIS A 148 -0.75 -3.54 6.66
N ASN A 149 -0.73 -4.88 6.83
CA ASN A 149 -1.74 -5.65 7.57
C ASN A 149 -1.16 -6.38 8.81
N CYS A 150 -0.07 -5.89 9.39
CA CYS A 150 0.42 -6.46 10.65
C CYS A 150 -0.39 -5.95 11.85
N LYS A 151 -0.24 -6.62 13.00
CA LYS A 151 -0.80 -6.14 14.27
C LYS A 151 -0.25 -4.74 14.56
N GLU A 152 -1.15 -3.77 14.74
CA GLU A 152 -0.79 -2.35 14.92
C GLU A 152 -0.05 -1.75 13.70
N GLY A 153 -0.24 -2.33 12.51
CA GLY A 153 0.23 -1.79 11.24
C GLY A 153 -0.67 -0.71 10.67
N TYR A 154 -0.46 -0.38 9.38
CA TYR A 154 -1.19 0.71 8.72
C TYR A 154 -2.72 0.55 8.80
N THR A 155 -3.25 -0.62 8.44
CA THR A 155 -4.71 -0.84 8.43
C THR A 155 -5.32 -0.64 9.83
N TRP A 156 -4.62 -1.07 10.88
CA TRP A 156 -5.08 -0.87 12.26
C TRP A 156 -5.15 0.63 12.64
N GLU A 157 -4.16 1.44 12.24
CA GLU A 157 -4.21 2.88 12.49
C GLU A 157 -5.38 3.55 11.76
N VAL A 158 -5.69 3.10 10.54
CA VAL A 158 -6.87 3.55 9.80
C VAL A 158 -8.14 3.15 10.52
N GLU A 159 -8.26 1.91 11.01
CA GLU A 159 -9.40 1.45 11.83
C GLU A 159 -9.64 2.39 13.01
N VAL A 160 -8.61 2.65 13.81
CA VAL A 160 -8.68 3.51 15.00
C VAL A 160 -9.16 4.93 14.64
N GLU A 161 -8.67 5.53 13.57
CA GLU A 161 -9.08 6.88 13.18
C GLU A 161 -10.49 6.92 12.58
N VAL A 162 -10.91 5.86 11.88
CA VAL A 162 -12.28 5.72 11.37
C VAL A 162 -13.27 5.46 12.50
N GLU A 163 -12.92 4.68 13.53
CA GLU A 163 -13.71 4.51 14.76
C GLU A 163 -13.93 5.84 15.47
N LYS A 164 -12.85 6.60 15.71
CA LYS A 164 -12.94 7.95 16.30
C LYS A 164 -13.82 8.88 15.49
N LEU A 165 -13.80 8.75 14.15
CA LEU A 165 -14.69 9.53 13.29
C LEU A 165 -16.14 9.09 13.47
N ALA A 166 -16.42 7.79 13.47
CA ALA A 166 -17.77 7.25 13.67
C ALA A 166 -18.37 7.70 15.00
N ASP A 167 -17.60 7.66 16.09
CA ASP A 167 -18.04 8.10 17.42
C ASP A 167 -18.34 9.60 17.44
N LYS A 168 -17.49 10.43 16.82
CA LYS A 168 -17.76 11.87 16.68
C LYS A 168 -19.05 12.15 15.89
N VAL A 169 -19.36 11.34 14.87
CA VAL A 169 -20.61 11.49 14.12
C VAL A 169 -21.80 11.13 15.00
N LYS A 170 -21.73 10.02 15.77
CA LYS A 170 -22.77 9.63 16.73
C LYS A 170 -23.03 10.73 17.77
N GLU A 171 -21.97 11.24 18.40
CA GLU A 171 -22.06 12.26 19.45
C GLU A 171 -22.66 13.58 18.95
N GLN A 172 -22.36 13.95 17.71
CA GLN A 172 -22.87 15.20 17.11
C GLN A 172 -24.31 15.05 16.59
N GLY A 173 -24.84 13.82 16.53
CA GLY A 173 -26.19 13.52 16.07
C GLY A 173 -26.52 14.20 14.74
N HIS A 174 -27.70 14.81 14.64
CA HIS A 174 -28.19 15.52 13.45
C HIS A 174 -27.43 16.82 13.10
N LYS A 175 -26.48 17.27 13.94
CA LYS A 175 -25.73 18.51 13.69
C LYS A 175 -24.66 18.31 12.62
N LEU A 176 -24.10 17.11 12.51
CA LEU A 176 -23.12 16.78 11.48
C LEU A 176 -23.86 16.35 10.20
N LYS A 177 -23.75 17.18 9.15
CA LYS A 177 -24.35 16.91 7.83
C LYS A 177 -23.37 16.19 6.90
N GLY A 178 -23.86 15.58 5.83
CA GLY A 178 -23.05 14.83 4.86
C GLY A 178 -21.77 15.55 4.39
N LYS A 179 -21.85 16.85 4.06
CA LYS A 179 -20.68 17.65 3.64
C LYS A 179 -19.58 17.75 4.72
N ALA A 180 -19.97 17.77 5.99
CA ALA A 180 -19.00 17.79 7.09
C ALA A 180 -18.31 16.42 7.26
N LEU A 181 -19.04 15.31 7.04
CA LEU A 181 -18.47 13.97 7.05
C LEU A 181 -17.49 13.78 5.88
N GLU A 182 -17.87 14.21 4.67
CA GLU A 182 -17.00 14.22 3.49
C GLU A 182 -15.70 14.98 3.77
N GLY A 183 -15.80 16.19 4.33
CA GLY A 183 -14.63 16.99 4.69
C GLY A 183 -13.72 16.30 5.72
N LYS A 184 -14.29 15.57 6.69
CA LYS A 184 -13.51 14.80 7.69
C LYS A 184 -12.82 13.59 7.06
N LEU A 185 -13.48 12.87 6.15
CA LEU A 185 -12.88 11.74 5.44
C LEU A 185 -11.76 12.20 4.49
N ASN A 186 -11.97 13.28 3.74
CA ASN A 186 -10.93 13.87 2.89
C ASN A 186 -9.73 14.35 3.73
N LYS A 187 -9.99 14.91 4.91
CA LYS A 187 -8.93 15.25 5.86
C LYS A 187 -8.16 14.00 6.32
N LEU A 188 -8.85 12.93 6.71
CA LEU A 188 -8.19 11.67 7.08
C LEU A 188 -7.31 11.13 5.93
N SER A 189 -7.81 11.13 4.69
CA SER A 189 -7.03 10.76 3.51
C SER A 189 -5.76 11.61 3.38
N SER A 190 -5.88 12.93 3.53
CA SER A 190 -4.74 13.86 3.49
C SER A 190 -3.73 13.59 4.62
N ASP A 191 -4.22 13.37 5.83
CA ASP A 191 -3.38 13.11 7.01
C ASP A 191 -2.60 11.79 6.83
N PHE A 192 -3.26 10.71 6.37
CA PHE A 192 -2.59 9.44 6.07
C PHE A 192 -1.60 9.54 4.90
N ARG A 193 -1.92 10.33 3.87
CA ARG A 193 -1.00 10.61 2.77
C ARG A 193 0.28 11.27 3.28
N SER A 194 0.16 12.30 4.12
CA SER A 194 1.31 13.00 4.69
C SER A 194 2.12 12.08 5.60
N ARG A 195 1.46 11.30 6.47
CA ARG A 195 2.14 10.28 7.27
C ARG A 195 2.93 9.29 6.41
N LEU A 196 2.36 8.80 5.31
CA LEU A 196 3.07 7.85 4.45
C LEU A 196 4.23 8.47 3.67
N LEU A 197 4.02 9.64 3.06
CA LEU A 197 4.98 10.21 2.11
C LEU A 197 6.00 11.14 2.76
N ASP A 198 5.56 11.94 3.72
CA ASP A 198 6.36 12.99 4.32
C ASP A 198 7.04 12.50 5.60
N ASP A 199 6.37 11.69 6.41
CA ASP A 199 6.95 11.15 7.65
C ASP A 199 7.65 9.81 7.40
N ARG A 200 6.90 8.79 6.94
CA ARG A 200 7.37 7.41 6.85
C ARG A 200 8.35 7.24 5.71
N GLY A 201 7.97 7.70 4.52
CA GLY A 201 8.78 7.58 3.31
C GLY A 201 10.12 8.31 3.37
N THR A 202 10.29 9.28 4.27
CA THR A 202 11.51 10.09 4.44
C THR A 202 12.41 9.63 5.60
N ARG A 203 11.97 8.65 6.40
CA ARG A 203 12.79 8.05 7.47
C ARG A 203 14.15 7.64 6.93
N LYS A 204 15.20 7.80 7.75
CA LYS A 204 16.59 7.50 7.36
C LYS A 204 17.03 8.23 6.07
N GLY A 205 16.51 9.44 5.83
CA GLY A 205 16.79 10.23 4.63
C GLY A 205 16.05 9.74 3.37
N GLY A 206 15.11 8.80 3.54
CA GLY A 206 14.26 8.26 2.50
C GLY A 206 14.70 6.91 1.96
N THR A 207 13.85 6.27 1.16
CA THR A 207 14.04 4.87 0.72
C THR A 207 15.37 4.64 -0.01
N HIS A 208 15.81 5.60 -0.83
CA HIS A 208 17.09 5.46 -1.55
C HIS A 208 18.30 5.58 -0.62
N ALA A 209 18.30 6.55 0.29
CA ALA A 209 19.38 6.71 1.26
C ALA A 209 19.45 5.51 2.19
N ALA A 210 18.29 5.01 2.63
CA ALA A 210 18.21 3.86 3.51
C ALA A 210 18.66 2.56 2.83
N TRP A 211 18.39 2.37 1.54
CA TRP A 211 19.00 1.27 0.77
C TRP A 211 20.54 1.31 0.83
N LYS A 212 21.14 2.49 0.63
CA LYS A 212 22.60 2.66 0.73
C LYS A 212 23.12 2.43 2.16
N LEU A 213 22.35 2.78 3.18
CA LEU A 213 22.69 2.47 4.58
C LEU A 213 22.69 0.96 4.84
N ALA A 214 21.81 0.22 4.16
CA ALA A 214 21.76 -1.23 4.27
C ALA A 214 23.02 -1.92 3.71
N GLN A 215 23.66 -1.33 2.71
CA GLN A 215 24.89 -1.83 2.08
C GLN A 215 26.16 -1.58 2.90
N LYS A 216 26.09 -0.76 3.97
CA LYS A 216 27.26 -0.47 4.81
C LYS A 216 27.66 -1.67 5.66
N GLU A 217 28.88 -1.61 6.20
CA GLU A 217 29.46 -2.66 7.03
C GLU A 217 29.77 -2.09 8.44
N PRO A 218 28.96 -2.38 9.49
CA PRO A 218 27.73 -3.18 9.48
C PRO A 218 26.51 -2.44 8.87
N PRO A 219 25.49 -3.18 8.38
CA PRO A 219 24.25 -2.59 7.88
C PRO A 219 23.54 -1.79 8.98
N ASP A 220 22.97 -0.64 8.64
CA ASP A 220 22.10 0.10 9.58
C ASP A 220 20.90 -0.79 9.95
N PRO A 221 20.64 -1.08 11.24
CA PRO A 221 19.60 -2.03 11.65
C PRO A 221 18.17 -1.56 11.29
N ASP A 222 18.00 -0.27 11.03
CA ASP A 222 16.73 0.39 10.75
C ASP A 222 16.61 0.81 9.28
N TRP A 223 17.52 0.37 8.41
CA TRP A 223 17.53 0.71 6.98
C TRP A 223 16.18 0.48 6.28
N CYS A 224 15.38 -0.43 6.82
CA CYS A 224 14.09 -0.83 6.27
C CYS A 224 12.91 0.10 6.65
N GLN A 225 13.09 0.99 7.64
CA GLN A 225 12.04 1.87 8.15
C GLN A 225 11.27 2.69 7.10
N PRO A 226 11.91 3.33 6.09
CA PRO A 226 11.16 4.11 5.10
C PRO A 226 10.40 3.29 4.07
N PHE A 227 10.63 1.97 4.03
CA PHE A 227 9.88 1.05 3.18
C PHE A 227 8.62 0.52 3.85
N SER A 228 8.55 0.59 5.18
CA SER A 228 7.41 0.11 5.96
C SER A 228 6.27 1.13 5.99
N MET A 229 5.03 0.64 5.87
CA MET A 229 3.84 1.45 6.08
C MET A 229 3.50 1.68 7.55
N ALA A 230 4.10 0.96 8.50
CA ALA A 230 3.77 1.08 9.91
C ALA A 230 4.41 2.31 10.57
N SER A 231 3.88 2.72 11.73
CA SER A 231 4.53 3.67 12.65
C SER A 231 5.88 3.14 13.16
N ASP A 232 6.73 4.05 13.65
CA ASP A 232 8.15 3.77 13.98
C ASP A 232 8.29 2.59 14.95
N SER A 233 7.44 2.55 15.98
CA SER A 233 7.47 1.52 17.02
C SER A 233 6.95 0.15 16.57
N LYS A 234 6.44 0.03 15.34
CA LYS A 234 5.79 -1.17 14.80
C LYS A 234 6.43 -1.68 13.51
N VAL A 235 7.53 -1.07 13.07
CA VAL A 235 8.26 -1.51 11.87
C VAL A 235 8.84 -2.90 12.10
N SER A 236 8.53 -3.84 11.22
CA SER A 236 9.18 -5.14 11.21
C SER A 236 10.61 -5.00 10.73
N SER A 237 11.59 -5.41 11.54
CA SER A 237 12.99 -5.49 11.10
C SER A 237 13.16 -6.52 9.97
N LYS A 238 14.07 -6.24 9.04
CA LYS A 238 14.46 -7.14 7.95
C LYS A 238 15.97 -7.20 7.88
N GLY A 239 16.51 -8.41 7.89
CA GLY A 239 17.92 -8.63 7.56
C GLY A 239 18.22 -8.21 6.12
N PHE A 240 19.30 -7.46 5.93
CA PHE A 240 19.89 -7.19 4.62
C PHE A 240 20.85 -8.34 4.24
N PRO A 241 20.99 -8.71 2.95
CA PRO A 241 21.62 -9.98 2.58
C PRO A 241 23.16 -9.99 2.71
N VAL A 242 23.82 -8.84 2.98
CA VAL A 242 25.29 -8.68 2.94
C VAL A 242 26.08 -9.61 3.87
N ARG A 243 25.46 -10.26 4.87
CA ARG A 243 26.18 -11.16 5.80
C ARG A 243 25.54 -12.51 6.09
N VAL A 244 24.24 -12.69 5.86
CA VAL A 244 23.55 -13.97 6.12
C VAL A 244 22.41 -14.16 5.11
N PHE A 245 22.53 -15.17 4.26
CA PHE A 245 21.55 -15.52 3.21
C PHE A 245 20.20 -16.06 3.73
N ASN A 246 19.93 -15.93 5.03
CA ASN A 246 18.61 -16.20 5.62
C ASN A 246 17.68 -14.97 5.64
N GLY A 247 18.16 -13.81 5.19
CA GLY A 247 17.42 -12.54 5.17
C GLY A 247 16.19 -12.54 4.25
N GLN A 248 15.24 -11.66 4.54
CA GLN A 248 14.01 -11.55 3.72
C GLN A 248 14.30 -11.01 2.31
N VAL A 249 15.34 -10.19 2.13
CA VAL A 249 15.73 -9.66 0.80
C VAL A 249 16.20 -10.78 -0.13
N ALA A 250 17.03 -11.71 0.34
CA ALA A 250 17.46 -12.88 -0.44
C ALA A 250 16.26 -13.75 -0.87
N LYS A 251 15.29 -13.98 0.04
CA LYS A 251 14.02 -14.66 -0.31
C LYS A 251 13.25 -13.94 -1.41
N TRP A 252 13.27 -12.61 -1.42
CA TRP A 252 12.61 -11.82 -2.45
C TRP A 252 13.33 -11.83 -3.79
N VAL A 253 14.66 -11.73 -3.80
CA VAL A 253 15.48 -11.91 -5.02
C VAL A 253 15.20 -13.28 -5.64
N ASN A 254 15.24 -14.35 -4.84
CA ASN A 254 14.91 -15.70 -5.29
C ASN A 254 13.48 -15.82 -5.83
N ARG A 255 12.52 -15.14 -5.19
CA ARG A 255 11.12 -15.16 -5.65
C ARG A 255 10.98 -14.50 -7.03
N ILE A 256 11.71 -13.42 -7.27
CA ILE A 256 11.73 -12.75 -8.58
C ILE A 256 12.47 -13.64 -9.58
N ALA A 257 13.68 -14.10 -9.29
CA ALA A 257 14.45 -15.01 -10.15
C ALA A 257 13.63 -16.25 -10.56
N LYS A 258 12.97 -16.91 -9.61
CA LYS A 258 12.05 -18.03 -9.87
C LYS A 258 10.88 -17.63 -10.77
N ALA A 259 10.30 -16.45 -10.57
CA ALA A 259 9.23 -15.97 -11.44
C ALA A 259 9.73 -15.67 -12.86
N ILE A 260 10.99 -15.23 -13.03
CA ILE A 260 11.59 -15.04 -14.34
C ILE A 260 11.81 -16.40 -15.03
N SER A 261 12.43 -17.37 -14.34
CA SER A 261 12.75 -18.69 -14.88
C SER A 261 11.56 -19.63 -15.07
N SER A 262 10.48 -19.46 -14.30
CA SER A 262 9.23 -20.22 -14.47
C SER A 262 8.37 -19.72 -15.64
N GLY A 263 8.98 -19.11 -16.65
CA GLY A 263 8.32 -18.56 -17.85
C GLY A 263 7.71 -19.62 -18.76
N VAL A 264 6.77 -20.41 -18.23
CA VAL A 264 5.73 -21.12 -18.98
C VAL A 264 4.73 -20.11 -19.53
#